data_AF-A0A2M8FEE9-F1
#
_entry.id   AF-A0A2M8FEE9-F1
#
_cell.length_a   1.000
_cell.length_b   1.000
_cell.length_c   1.000
_cell.angle_alpha   90.00
_cell.angle_beta   90.00
_cell.angle_gamma   90.00
#
_symmetry.space_group_name_H-M   'P 1'
#
loop_
_entity.id
_entity.type
_entity.pdbx_description
1 polymer ?
#
loop_
_entity_poly.entity_id
_entity_poly.type
_entity_poly.pdbx_seq_one_letter_code
_entity_poly.pdbx_strand_id
1 'polypeptide(L)'
;MDTAYIFSILQELIFILLVFGFFLGYGIFRGRQAVINVITGLYLALLISLEFPYYDVFLAQATTAHSESIGKLLLFAIFTFLATILITRVMPNEFREKKFESFGKKLLLAVAGTILIMVFSFHVLPVTEFLTPGTPIQSLFAPAQYFFWWLLVPFVILYLN
;
A
#
# COMPACT_ATOMS: atom_id res chain seq x y z
N MET A 1 20.44 14.70 18.28
CA MET A 1 19.39 13.72 17.88
C MET A 1 19.26 12.74 19.01
N ASP A 2 18.04 12.53 19.51
CA ASP A 2 17.78 11.57 20.58
C ASP A 2 17.76 10.13 20.02
N THR A 3 18.12 9.16 20.84
CA THR A 3 18.11 7.73 20.48
C THR A 3 16.72 7.27 20.05
N ALA A 4 15.66 7.77 20.70
CA ALA A 4 14.28 7.49 20.33
C ALA A 4 13.93 7.92 18.88
N TYR A 5 14.48 9.06 18.43
CA TYR A 5 14.28 9.55 17.07
C TYR A 5 15.03 8.70 16.03
N ILE A 6 16.18 8.12 16.40
CA ILE A 6 16.91 7.20 15.51
C ILE A 6 16.11 5.90 15.36
N PHE A 7 15.55 5.37 16.45
CA PHE A 7 14.73 4.16 16.40
C PHE A 7 13.46 4.33 15.55
N SER A 8 12.78 5.48 15.61
CA SER A 8 11.59 5.73 14.78
C SER A 8 11.93 5.77 13.30
N ILE A 9 13.01 6.46 12.91
CA ILE A 9 13.49 6.46 11.52
C ILE A 9 13.80 5.05 11.04
N LEU A 10 14.50 4.25 11.86
CA LEU A 10 14.84 2.87 11.50
C LEU A 10 13.59 2.01 11.30
N GLN A 11 12.58 2.14 12.17
CA GLN A 11 11.34 1.40 12.04
C GLN A 11 10.59 1.73 10.74
N GLU A 12 10.51 3.01 10.38
CA GLU A 12 9.86 3.43 9.13
C GLU A 12 10.64 3.01 7.88
N LEU A 13 11.98 3.09 7.91
CA LEU A 13 12.82 2.61 6.82
C LEU A 13 12.65 1.10 6.63
N ILE A 14 12.62 0.32 7.72
CA ILE A 14 12.35 -1.11 7.68
C ILE A 14 10.96 -1.36 7.08
N PHE A 15 9.95 -0.61 7.48
CA PHE A 15 8.60 -0.73 6.92
C PHE A 15 8.58 -0.48 5.41
N ILE A 16 9.17 0.62 4.93
CA ILE A 16 9.28 0.91 3.48
C ILE A 16 10.03 -0.20 2.77
N LEU A 17 11.17 -0.66 3.31
CA LEU A 17 11.98 -1.70 2.68
C LEU A 17 11.26 -3.04 2.62
N LEU A 18 10.46 -3.38 3.62
CA LEU A 18 9.63 -4.58 3.62
C LEU A 18 8.54 -4.51 2.55
N VAL A 19 7.83 -3.39 2.47
CA VAL A 19 6.79 -3.18 1.45
C VAL A 19 7.40 -3.20 0.04
N PHE A 20 8.50 -2.46 -0.15
CA PHE A 20 9.21 -2.44 -1.42
C PHE A 20 9.75 -3.82 -1.80
N GLY A 21 10.38 -4.52 -0.86
CA GLY A 21 10.88 -5.88 -1.04
C GLY A 21 9.77 -6.87 -1.37
N PHE A 22 8.60 -6.74 -0.75
CA PHE A 22 7.41 -7.53 -1.08
C PHE A 22 6.98 -7.33 -2.53
N PHE A 23 6.78 -6.08 -2.98
CA PHE A 23 6.35 -5.84 -4.36
C PHE A 23 7.41 -6.23 -5.39
N LEU A 24 8.68 -5.94 -5.11
CA LEU A 24 9.78 -6.30 -5.99
C LEU A 24 9.90 -7.83 -6.11
N GLY A 25 9.92 -8.53 -4.97
CA GLY A 25 9.92 -9.99 -4.94
C GLY A 25 8.72 -10.58 -5.66
N TYR A 26 7.52 -10.07 -5.38
CA TYR A 26 6.29 -10.49 -6.05
C TYR A 26 6.37 -10.28 -7.57
N GLY A 27 6.87 -9.14 -8.04
CA GLY A 27 7.10 -8.87 -9.46
C GLY A 27 8.15 -9.75 -10.12
N ILE A 28 9.20 -10.14 -9.40
CA ILE A 28 10.22 -11.08 -9.90
C ILE A 28 9.64 -12.49 -10.04
N PHE A 29 8.87 -12.97 -9.05
CA PHE A 29 8.37 -14.35 -9.04
C PHE A 29 7.10 -14.55 -9.87
N ARG A 30 6.20 -13.57 -9.90
CA ARG A 30 4.87 -13.67 -10.54
C ARG A 30 4.76 -12.83 -11.81
N GLY A 31 5.75 -11.99 -12.10
CA GLY A 31 5.79 -11.13 -13.28
C GLY A 31 5.17 -9.76 -13.05
N ARG A 32 5.35 -8.87 -14.03
CA ARG A 32 4.85 -7.49 -14.00
C ARG A 32 3.32 -7.41 -13.91
N GLN A 33 2.60 -8.24 -14.66
CA GLN A 33 1.13 -8.21 -14.65
C GLN A 33 0.56 -8.43 -13.24
N ALA A 34 1.18 -9.33 -12.45
CA ALA A 34 0.72 -9.59 -11.10
C ALA A 34 0.82 -8.33 -10.22
N VAL A 35 1.91 -7.56 -10.34
CA VAL A 35 2.06 -6.30 -9.59
C VAL A 35 1.07 -5.25 -10.07
N ILE A 36 0.85 -5.13 -11.39
CA ILE A 36 -0.18 -4.24 -11.96
C ILE A 36 -1.55 -4.58 -11.37
N ASN A 37 -1.91 -5.86 -11.34
CA ASN A 37 -3.19 -6.29 -10.78
C ASN A 37 -3.34 -5.92 -9.29
N VAL A 38 -2.26 -6.03 -8.50
CA VAL A 38 -2.27 -5.63 -7.09
C VAL A 38 -2.41 -4.11 -6.96
N ILE A 39 -1.69 -3.30 -7.75
CA ILE A 39 -1.78 -1.83 -7.72
C ILE A 39 -3.19 -1.37 -8.10
N THR A 40 -3.76 -1.92 -9.17
CA THR A 40 -5.14 -1.61 -9.57
C THR A 40 -6.15 -2.11 -8.54
N GLY A 41 -5.92 -3.30 -7.96
CA GLY A 41 -6.72 -3.84 -6.87
C GLY A 41 -6.70 -2.96 -5.61
N LEU A 42 -5.55 -2.36 -5.29
CA LEU A 42 -5.38 -1.42 -4.18
C LEU A 42 -6.22 -0.15 -4.37
N TYR A 43 -6.28 0.42 -5.59
CA TYR A 43 -7.17 1.54 -5.87
C TYR A 43 -8.65 1.17 -5.71
N LEU A 44 -9.05 -0.01 -6.18
CA LEU A 44 -10.43 -0.45 -6.01
C LEU A 44 -10.75 -0.73 -4.53
N ALA A 45 -9.83 -1.34 -3.79
CA ALA A 45 -9.97 -1.60 -2.37
C ALA A 45 -10.07 -0.30 -1.55
N LEU A 46 -9.33 0.74 -1.94
CA LEU A 46 -9.46 2.08 -1.39
C LEU A 46 -10.90 2.59 -1.53
N LEU A 47 -11.44 2.58 -2.75
CA LEU A 47 -12.80 3.05 -3.01
C LEU A 47 -13.85 2.25 -2.22
N ILE A 48 -13.72 0.92 -2.20
CA ILE A 48 -14.60 0.05 -1.41
C ILE A 48 -14.50 0.39 0.08
N SER A 49 -13.28 0.61 0.59
CA SER A 49 -13.06 0.94 2.00
C SER A 49 -13.65 2.30 2.38
N LEU A 50 -13.61 3.30 1.50
CA LEU A 50 -14.17 4.63 1.80
C LEU A 50 -15.70 4.61 1.88
N GLU A 51 -16.35 3.78 1.06
CA GLU A 51 -17.81 3.69 0.96
C GLU A 51 -18.41 2.56 1.81
N PHE A 52 -17.59 1.79 2.54
CA PHE A 52 -18.06 0.64 3.31
C PHE A 52 -18.87 1.09 4.54
N PRO A 53 -20.19 0.81 4.61
CA PRO A 53 -21.05 1.41 5.62
C PRO A 53 -21.06 0.64 6.95
N TYR A 54 -20.42 -0.53 7.03
CA TYR A 54 -20.57 -1.43 8.19
C TYR A 54 -19.37 -1.43 9.13
N TYR A 55 -18.48 -0.43 9.08
CA TYR A 55 -17.34 -0.35 10.01
C TYR A 55 -17.80 -0.45 11.47
N ASP A 56 -18.84 0.26 11.85
CA ASP A 56 -19.34 0.28 13.22
C ASP A 56 -19.82 -1.10 13.70
N VAL A 57 -20.39 -1.92 12.80
CA VAL A 57 -20.87 -3.28 13.12
C VAL A 57 -19.69 -4.23 13.31
N PHE A 58 -18.70 -4.17 12.41
CA PHE A 58 -17.51 -5.03 12.48
C PHE A 58 -16.57 -4.65 13.62
N LEU A 59 -16.57 -3.38 14.01
CA LEU A 59 -15.71 -2.84 15.06
C LEU A 59 -16.44 -2.72 16.41
N ALA A 60 -17.70 -3.16 16.51
CA ALA A 60 -18.50 -3.06 17.74
C ALA A 60 -17.86 -3.74 18.97
N GLN A 61 -16.99 -4.73 18.76
CA GLN A 61 -16.26 -5.43 19.82
C GLN A 61 -14.87 -4.83 20.12
N ALA A 62 -14.42 -3.84 19.35
CA ALA A 62 -13.15 -3.17 19.56
C ALA A 62 -13.28 -2.19 20.73
N THR A 63 -12.74 -2.57 21.90
CA THR A 63 -12.80 -1.76 23.11
C THR A 63 -11.67 -0.73 23.23
N THR A 64 -10.70 -0.76 22.32
CA THR A 64 -9.52 0.12 22.30
C THR A 64 -9.26 0.64 20.89
N ALA A 65 -8.71 1.86 20.77
CA ALA A 65 -8.34 2.46 19.48
C ALA A 65 -7.35 1.59 18.69
N HIS A 66 -6.46 0.89 19.41
CA HIS A 66 -5.55 -0.09 18.82
C HIS A 66 -6.28 -1.29 18.19
N SER A 67 -7.26 -1.86 18.90
CA SER A 67 -8.08 -2.97 18.37
C SER A 67 -8.92 -2.53 17.17
N GLU A 68 -9.43 -1.30 17.20
CA GLU A 68 -10.19 -0.72 16.10
C GLU A 68 -9.32 -0.57 14.85
N SER A 69 -8.10 -0.08 15.04
CA SER A 69 -7.10 0.09 13.99
C SER A 69 -6.70 -1.23 13.33
N ILE A 70 -6.49 -2.28 14.12
CA ILE A 70 -6.24 -3.63 13.61
C ILE A 70 -7.44 -4.14 12.80
N GLY A 71 -8.66 -3.92 13.29
CA GLY A 71 -9.88 -4.32 12.56
C GLY A 71 -9.99 -3.64 11.20
N LYS A 72 -9.73 -2.33 11.13
CA LYS A 72 -9.70 -1.57 9.87
C LYS A 72 -8.62 -2.08 8.91
N LEU A 73 -7.41 -2.38 9.42
CA LEU A 73 -6.32 -2.95 8.63
C LEU A 73 -6.68 -4.33 8.05
N LEU A 74 -7.26 -5.21 8.86
CA LEU A 74 -7.69 -6.53 8.41
C LEU A 74 -8.76 -6.44 7.33
N LEU A 75 -9.75 -5.56 7.52
CA LEU A 75 -10.81 -5.38 6.53
C LEU A 75 -10.25 -4.81 5.21
N PHE A 76 -9.36 -3.83 5.29
CA PHE A 76 -8.70 -3.29 4.11
C PHE A 76 -7.85 -4.34 3.38
N ALA A 77 -7.17 -5.22 4.11
CA ALA A 77 -6.44 -6.34 3.54
C ALA A 77 -7.37 -7.33 2.82
N ILE A 78 -8.56 -7.60 3.38
CA ILE A 78 -9.59 -8.43 2.73
C ILE A 78 -10.07 -7.77 1.44
N PHE A 79 -10.41 -6.48 1.46
CA PHE A 79 -10.81 -5.76 0.26
C PHE A 79 -9.70 -5.76 -0.80
N THR A 80 -8.46 -5.54 -0.40
CA THR A 80 -7.29 -5.60 -1.29
C THR A 80 -7.14 -6.97 -1.92
N PHE A 81 -7.27 -8.03 -1.14
CA PHE A 81 -7.17 -9.40 -1.63
C PHE A 81 -8.29 -9.74 -2.63
N LEU A 82 -9.54 -9.44 -2.28
CA LEU A 82 -10.70 -9.68 -3.15
C LEU A 82 -10.63 -8.85 -4.43
N ALA A 83 -10.27 -7.57 -4.32
CA ALA A 83 -10.09 -6.68 -5.47
C ALA A 83 -8.95 -7.17 -6.37
N THR A 84 -7.82 -7.58 -5.81
CA THR A 84 -6.69 -8.12 -6.60
C THR A 84 -7.08 -9.41 -7.34
N ILE A 85 -7.84 -10.30 -6.70
CA ILE A 85 -8.37 -11.51 -7.36
C ILE A 85 -9.29 -11.13 -8.51
N LEU A 86 -10.22 -10.20 -8.28
CA LEU A 86 -11.15 -9.73 -9.30
C LEU A 86 -10.40 -9.14 -10.50
N ILE A 87 -9.44 -8.25 -10.25
CA ILE A 87 -8.62 -7.64 -11.31
C ILE A 87 -7.81 -8.70 -12.05
N THR A 88 -7.22 -9.67 -11.34
CA THR A 88 -6.47 -10.76 -11.98
C THR A 88 -7.34 -11.65 -12.86
N ARG A 89 -8.63 -11.76 -12.55
CA ARG A 89 -9.59 -12.51 -13.37
C ARG A 89 -10.06 -11.72 -14.60
N VAL A 90 -10.20 -10.40 -14.47
CA VAL A 90 -10.75 -9.53 -15.52
C VAL A 90 -9.67 -9.04 -16.49
N MET A 91 -8.47 -8.74 -15.99
CA MET A 91 -7.38 -8.24 -16.81
C MET A 91 -6.68 -9.37 -17.59
N PRO A 92 -6.38 -9.16 -18.88
CA PRO A 92 -5.61 -10.12 -19.67
C PRO A 92 -4.17 -10.21 -19.17
N ASN A 93 -3.60 -11.41 -19.26
CA ASN A 93 -2.19 -11.65 -18.93
C ASN A 93 -1.30 -11.36 -20.14
N GLU A 94 -1.07 -10.09 -20.42
CA GLU A 94 -0.28 -9.64 -21.58
C GLU A 94 1.22 -9.88 -21.39
N PHE A 95 1.72 -9.74 -20.16
CA PHE A 95 3.14 -9.80 -19.86
C PHE A 95 3.58 -11.18 -19.36
N ARG A 96 4.04 -12.03 -20.29
CA ARG A 96 4.63 -13.34 -20.01
C ARG A 96 6.16 -13.27 -20.03
N GLU A 97 6.74 -12.71 -18.98
CA GLU A 97 8.19 -12.46 -18.88
C GLU A 97 8.91 -13.47 -17.96
N LYS A 98 10.21 -13.67 -18.17
CA LYS A 98 11.07 -14.42 -17.23
C LYS A 98 11.35 -13.60 -15.96
N LYS A 99 11.87 -14.26 -14.91
CA LYS A 99 12.04 -13.67 -13.56
C LYS A 99 12.82 -12.34 -13.54
N PHE A 100 13.92 -12.24 -14.29
CA PHE A 100 14.77 -11.04 -14.34
C PHE A 100 14.62 -10.23 -15.64
N GLU A 101 13.71 -10.62 -16.52
CA GLU A 101 13.36 -9.83 -17.70
C GLU A 101 12.58 -8.59 -17.28
N SER A 102 12.80 -7.46 -17.96
CA SER A 102 12.17 -6.17 -17.62
C SER A 102 12.36 -5.76 -16.15
N PHE A 103 13.52 -6.03 -15.56
CA PHE A 103 13.76 -5.75 -14.13
C PHE A 103 13.52 -4.28 -13.74
N GLY A 104 13.94 -3.32 -14.58
CA GLY A 104 13.68 -1.89 -14.35
C GLY A 104 12.19 -1.56 -14.28
N LYS A 105 11.36 -2.21 -15.10
CA LYS A 105 9.89 -2.08 -15.07
C LYS A 105 9.31 -2.64 -13.77
N LYS A 106 9.79 -3.81 -13.32
CA LYS A 106 9.41 -4.40 -12.03
C LYS A 106 9.82 -3.52 -10.84
N LEU A 107 10.97 -2.87 -10.93
CA LEU A 107 11.44 -1.92 -9.92
C LEU A 107 10.53 -0.70 -9.84
N LEU A 108 10.17 -0.10 -10.98
CA LEU A 108 9.22 1.02 -11.04
C LEU A 108 7.86 0.63 -10.45
N LEU A 109 7.35 -0.56 -10.79
CA LEU A 109 6.09 -1.05 -10.23
C LEU A 109 6.19 -1.33 -8.72
N ALA A 110 7.34 -1.78 -8.23
CA ALA A 110 7.56 -1.94 -6.80
C ALA A 110 7.54 -0.59 -6.07
N VAL A 111 8.15 0.45 -6.67
CA VAL A 111 8.05 1.82 -6.15
C VAL A 111 6.59 2.29 -6.15
N ALA A 112 5.85 2.07 -7.23
CA ALA A 112 4.44 2.45 -7.34
C ALA A 112 3.56 1.78 -6.26
N GLY A 113 3.70 0.47 -6.08
CA GLY A 113 2.99 -0.26 -5.03
C GLY A 113 3.37 0.21 -3.63
N THR A 114 4.65 0.51 -3.41
CA THR A 114 5.14 1.04 -2.13
C THR A 114 4.52 2.40 -1.83
N ILE A 115 4.52 3.32 -2.79
CA ILE A 115 3.89 4.63 -2.65
C ILE A 115 2.41 4.49 -2.26
N LEU A 116 1.65 3.61 -2.92
CA LEU A 116 0.24 3.39 -2.56
C LEU A 116 0.07 2.93 -1.12
N ILE A 117 0.82 1.92 -0.70
CA ILE A 117 0.72 1.41 0.67
C ILE A 117 1.12 2.48 1.69
N MET A 118 2.17 3.27 1.43
CA MET A 118 2.54 4.37 2.32
C MET A 118 1.42 5.41 2.42
N VAL A 119 0.88 5.84 1.29
CA VAL A 119 -0.20 6.83 1.22
C VAL A 119 -1.44 6.36 1.97
N PHE A 120 -1.84 5.11 1.76
CA PHE A 120 -2.98 4.52 2.45
C PHE A 120 -2.70 4.39 3.95
N SER A 121 -1.47 4.05 4.32
CA SER A 121 -1.06 3.93 5.74
C SER A 121 -1.18 5.25 6.50
N PHE A 122 -0.98 6.40 5.85
CA PHE A 122 -1.06 7.71 6.53
C PHE A 122 -2.40 8.41 6.43
N HIS A 123 -3.21 8.11 5.41
CA HIS A 123 -4.46 8.85 5.15
C HIS A 123 -5.74 8.05 5.36
N VAL A 124 -5.70 6.73 5.22
CA VAL A 124 -6.91 5.89 5.22
C VAL A 124 -6.88 4.86 6.34
N LEU A 125 -5.71 4.31 6.58
CA LEU A 125 -5.47 3.38 7.66
C LEU A 125 -5.00 4.16 8.89
N PRO A 126 -5.46 3.81 10.10
CA PRO A 126 -5.04 4.46 11.34
C PRO A 126 -3.63 4.00 11.78
N VAL A 127 -2.65 4.00 10.86
CA VAL A 127 -1.27 3.56 11.15
C VAL A 127 -0.51 4.62 11.95
N THR A 128 -1.02 5.84 12.03
CA THR A 128 -0.50 6.91 12.90
C THR A 128 -0.58 6.58 14.38
N GLU A 129 -1.39 5.60 14.79
CA GLU A 129 -1.34 5.06 16.16
C GLU A 129 -0.11 4.18 16.42
N PHE A 130 0.56 3.72 15.36
CA PHE A 130 1.72 2.83 15.42
C PHE A 130 3.04 3.54 15.05
N LEU A 131 2.97 4.76 14.52
CA LEU A 131 4.11 5.54 14.07
C LEU A 131 4.24 6.84 14.87
N THR A 132 5.47 7.20 15.24
CA THR A 132 5.73 8.40 16.04
C THR A 132 5.71 9.65 15.16
N PRO A 133 5.06 10.75 15.60
CA PRO A 133 5.05 11.99 14.85
C PRO A 133 6.45 12.61 14.66
N GLY A 134 6.69 13.24 13.51
CA GLY A 134 7.86 14.10 13.24
C GLY A 134 8.98 13.45 12.44
N THR A 135 8.77 12.26 11.88
CA THR A 135 9.75 11.59 11.03
C THR A 135 9.75 12.11 9.58
N PRO A 136 10.86 11.94 8.84
CA PRO A 136 10.95 12.38 7.44
C PRO A 136 9.94 11.72 6.49
N ILE A 137 9.59 10.46 6.74
CA ILE A 137 8.64 9.74 5.87
C ILE A 137 7.22 10.23 6.12
N GLN A 138 6.86 10.45 7.39
CA GLN A 138 5.57 11.04 7.72
C GLN A 138 5.44 12.45 7.14
N SER A 139 6.48 13.29 7.20
CA SER A 139 6.40 14.64 6.61
C SER A 139 6.23 14.64 5.09
N LEU A 140 6.63 13.56 4.42
CA LEU A 140 6.46 13.38 2.99
C LEU A 140 5.05 12.88 2.62
N PHE A 141 4.51 11.93 3.37
CA PHE A 141 3.27 11.21 3.02
C PHE A 141 2.05 11.56 3.85
N ALA A 142 2.15 12.22 5.00
CA ALA A 142 1.00 12.57 5.84
C ALA A 142 0.30 13.90 5.48
N PRO A 143 0.94 14.91 4.87
CA PRO A 143 0.23 16.14 4.52
C PRO A 143 -0.88 15.91 3.49
N ALA A 144 -2.12 16.27 3.83
CA ALA A 144 -3.29 16.11 2.97
C ALA A 144 -3.14 16.78 1.59
N GLN A 145 -2.40 17.89 1.52
CA GLN A 145 -2.09 18.59 0.25
C GLN A 145 -1.29 17.74 -0.74
N TYR A 146 -0.55 16.73 -0.26
CA TYR A 146 0.22 15.82 -1.11
C TYR A 146 -0.54 14.53 -1.44
N PHE A 147 -1.66 14.26 -0.76
CA PHE A 147 -2.43 13.04 -0.93
C PHE A 147 -2.80 12.76 -2.38
N PHE A 148 -3.40 13.76 -3.05
CA PHE A 148 -3.78 13.66 -4.46
C PHE A 148 -2.59 13.35 -5.36
N TRP A 149 -1.48 14.05 -5.16
CA TRP A 149 -0.27 13.87 -5.98
C TRP A 149 0.34 12.49 -5.77
N TRP A 150 0.38 12.00 -4.54
CA TRP A 150 0.88 10.66 -4.25
C TRP A 150 -0.05 9.55 -4.74
N LEU A 151 -1.37 9.78 -4.80
CA LEU A 151 -2.30 8.88 -5.47
C LEU A 151 -2.13 8.88 -6.99
N LEU A 152 -1.65 9.97 -7.59
CA LEU A 152 -1.47 10.10 -9.03
C LEU A 152 -0.17 9.44 -9.53
N VAL A 153 0.91 9.46 -8.74
CA VAL A 153 2.21 8.89 -9.12
C VAL A 153 2.12 7.41 -9.58
N PRO A 154 1.47 6.50 -8.84
CA PRO A 154 1.34 5.10 -9.27
C PRO A 154 0.52 4.95 -10.58
N PHE A 155 -0.48 5.80 -10.83
CA PHE A 155 -1.19 5.83 -12.13
C PHE A 155 -0.26 6.19 -13.29
N VAL A 156 0.59 7.20 -13.11
CA VAL A 156 1.58 7.58 -14.12
C VAL A 156 2.56 6.43 -14.36
N ILE A 157 3.02 5.75 -13.31
CA ILE A 157 3.92 4.60 -13.44
C ILE A 157 3.25 3.44 -14.16
N LEU A 158 1.96 3.17 -13.90
CA LEU A 158 1.18 2.17 -14.62
C LEU A 158 1.06 2.51 -16.11
N TYR A 159 0.82 3.78 -16.45
CA TYR A 159 0.71 4.22 -17.85
C TYR A 159 2.03 4.09 -18.63
N LEU A 160 3.17 4.35 -17.97
CA LEU A 160 4.49 4.28 -18.60
C LEU A 160 5.06 2.86 -18.73
N ASN A 161 4.47 1.86 -18.07
CA ASN A 161 5.02 0.51 -17.96
C ASN A 161 4.56 -0.44 -19.06
#